data_AF-A0A4D7ASX3-F1
#
_entry.id   AF-A0A4D7ASX3-F1
#
_cell.length_a   1.000
_cell.length_b   1.000
_cell.length_c   1.000
_cell.angle_alpha   90.00
_cell.angle_beta   90.00
_cell.angle_gamma   90.00
#
_symmetry.space_group_name_H-M   'P 1'
#
loop_
_entity.id
_entity.type
_entity.pdbx_description
1 polymer ?
#
loop_
_entity_poly.entity_id
_entity_poly.type
_entity_poly.pdbx_seq_one_letter_code
_entity_poly.pdbx_strand_id
1 'polypeptide(L)'
;MNHAQYDQETGKPLDQSYLECGLPDDLQASIQEMQKSWDIIDGGNRDPHWDIYWCNLNADINSAEVERIISPEQAWYLREKYLRMERE
;
A
#
# COMPACT_ATOMS: atom_id res chain seq x y z
N MET A 1 14.42 23.01 -8.15
CA MET A 1 14.37 22.40 -6.81
C MET A 1 12.90 22.36 -6.44
N ASN A 2 12.28 21.18 -6.42
CA ASN A 2 10.90 21.06 -5.93
C ASN A 2 10.95 21.27 -4.41
N HIS A 3 10.42 22.39 -3.94
CA HIS A 3 10.11 22.54 -2.52
C HIS A 3 9.00 21.54 -2.23
N ALA A 4 9.31 20.45 -1.51
CA ALA A 4 8.28 19.54 -1.02
C ALA A 4 7.26 20.37 -0.24
N GLN A 5 5.98 20.21 -0.58
CA GLN A 5 4.91 20.86 0.16
C GLN A 5 4.67 20.05 1.44
N TYR A 6 4.47 20.75 2.56
CA TYR A 6 4.26 20.14 3.87
C TYR A 6 2.89 20.52 4.39
N ASP A 7 2.25 19.56 5.04
CA ASP A 7 1.07 19.79 5.82
C ASP A 7 1.41 20.69 7.02
N GLN A 8 0.67 21.79 7.19
CA GLN A 8 0.99 22.80 8.20
C GLN A 8 0.64 22.37 9.62
N GLU A 9 -0.25 21.38 9.79
CA GLU A 9 -0.70 20.90 11.09
C GLU A 9 0.20 19.77 11.62
N THR A 10 0.48 18.79 10.77
CA THR A 10 1.25 17.59 11.11
C THR A 10 2.75 17.74 10.84
N GLY A 11 3.15 18.71 10.01
CA GLY A 11 4.53 18.92 9.58
C GLY A 11 5.06 17.85 8.62
N LYS A 12 4.22 16.91 8.18
CA LYS A 12 4.61 15.83 7.28
C LYS A 12 4.58 16.29 5.81
N PRO A 13 5.37 15.66 4.91
CA PRO A 13 5.25 15.89 3.49
C PRO A 13 3.83 15.59 3.00
N LEU A 14 3.29 16.43 2.11
CA LEU A 14 2.01 16.15 1.45
C LEU A 14 2.11 14.93 0.52
N ASP A 15 3.28 14.70 -0.07
CA ASP A 15 3.56 13.46 -0.78
C ASP A 15 3.81 12.35 0.24
N GLN A 16 2.88 11.40 0.30
CA GLN A 16 2.90 10.27 1.22
C GLN A 16 3.79 9.12 0.75
N SER A 17 4.52 9.24 -0.37
CA SER A 17 5.43 8.20 -0.88
C SER A 17 6.48 7.73 0.13
N TYR A 18 6.82 8.55 1.14
CA TYR A 18 7.69 8.15 2.24
C TYR A 18 7.15 6.96 3.05
N LEU A 19 5.84 6.70 3.03
CA LEU A 19 5.22 5.56 3.71
C LEU A 19 5.55 4.22 3.04
N GLU A 20 6.07 4.24 1.82
CA GLU A 20 6.52 3.05 1.08
C GLU A 20 8.01 2.76 1.25
N CYS A 21 8.71 3.59 2.04
CA CYS A 21 10.12 3.38 2.33
C CYS A 21 10.31 2.28 3.39
N GLY A 22 11.30 1.41 3.18
CA GLY A 22 11.72 0.41 4.17
C GLY A 22 10.76 -0.78 4.31
N LEU A 23 9.88 -1.02 3.34
CA LEU A 23 9.01 -2.19 3.35
C LEU A 23 9.83 -3.49 3.19
N PRO A 24 9.48 -4.59 3.87
CA PRO A 24 10.11 -5.89 3.67
C PRO A 24 9.98 -6.40 2.23
N ASP A 25 10.92 -7.20 1.77
CA ASP A 25 10.94 -7.73 0.40
C ASP A 25 9.67 -8.53 0.07
N ASP A 26 9.18 -9.35 1.01
CA ASP A 26 7.96 -10.14 0.81
C ASP A 26 6.72 -9.24 0.65
N LEU A 27 6.62 -8.16 1.45
CA LEU A 27 5.53 -7.19 1.34
C LEU A 27 5.61 -6.38 0.03
N GLN A 28 6.83 -6.03 -0.41
CA GLN A 28 7.01 -5.39 -1.72
C GLN A 28 6.59 -6.33 -2.86
N ALA A 29 6.86 -7.63 -2.75
CA ALA A 29 6.45 -8.61 -3.75
C ALA A 29 4.93 -8.73 -3.85
N SER A 30 4.21 -8.81 -2.74
CA SER A 30 2.73 -8.88 -2.77
C SER A 30 2.08 -7.58 -3.23
N ILE A 31 2.67 -6.42 -2.94
CA ILE A 31 2.26 -5.13 -3.53
C ILE A 31 2.37 -5.19 -5.06
N GLN A 32 3.49 -5.67 -5.60
CA GLN A 32 3.70 -5.74 -7.05
C GLN A 32 2.69 -6.67 -7.74
N GLU A 33 2.35 -7.81 -7.14
CA GLU A 33 1.33 -8.72 -7.70
C GLU A 33 -0.06 -8.07 -7.70
N MET A 34 -0.44 -7.39 -6.62
CA MET A 34 -1.71 -6.66 -6.57
C MET A 34 -1.75 -5.53 -7.60
N GLN A 35 -0.65 -4.78 -7.78
CA GLN A 35 -0.56 -3.72 -8.80
C GLN A 35 -0.74 -4.28 -10.22
N LYS A 36 -0.09 -5.40 -10.55
CA LYS A 36 -0.27 -6.05 -11.86
C LYS A 36 -1.72 -6.44 -12.11
N SER A 37 -2.40 -6.95 -11.07
CA SER A 37 -3.81 -7.30 -11.15
C SER A 37 -4.71 -6.08 -11.35
N TRP A 38 -4.42 -4.98 -10.65
CA TRP A 38 -5.09 -3.70 -10.86
C TRP A 38 -4.86 -3.12 -12.25
N ASP A 39 -3.65 -3.21 -12.80
CA ASP A 39 -3.39 -2.76 -14.17
C ASP A 39 -4.27 -3.50 -15.20
N ILE A 40 -4.53 -4.80 -14.98
CA ILE A 40 -5.44 -5.60 -15.81
C ILE A 40 -6.88 -5.11 -15.64
N ILE A 41 -7.34 -4.94 -14.40
CA ILE A 41 -8.72 -4.60 -14.05
C ILE A 41 -9.07 -3.17 -14.45
N ASP A 42 -8.21 -2.21 -14.15
CA ASP A 42 -8.39 -0.81 -14.51
C ASP A 42 -8.25 -0.59 -16.03
N GLY A 43 -7.54 -1.49 -16.71
CA GLY A 43 -7.52 -1.60 -18.18
C GLY A 43 -8.80 -2.19 -18.80
N GLY A 44 -9.82 -2.52 -17.98
CA GLY A 44 -11.11 -3.04 -18.43
C GLY A 44 -11.14 -4.55 -18.68
N ASN A 45 -10.08 -5.28 -18.30
CA ASN A 45 -10.03 -6.73 -18.40
C ASN A 45 -10.38 -7.40 -17.07
N ARG A 46 -10.61 -8.71 -17.11
CA ARG A 46 -10.82 -9.51 -15.90
C ARG A 46 -9.55 -10.26 -15.55
N ASP A 47 -9.02 -10.02 -14.36
CA ASP A 47 -8.08 -10.94 -13.72
C ASP A 47 -8.86 -11.93 -12.84
N PRO A 48 -8.85 -13.25 -13.12
CA PRO A 48 -9.55 -14.23 -12.29
C PRO A 48 -8.89 -14.49 -10.93
N HIS A 49 -7.65 -14.02 -10.69
CA HIS A 49 -6.90 -14.28 -9.44
C HIS A 49 -6.73 -13.03 -8.56
N TRP A 50 -7.42 -11.93 -8.89
CA TRP A 50 -7.30 -10.67 -8.15
C TRP A 50 -7.55 -10.83 -6.64
N ASP A 51 -8.47 -11.71 -6.27
CA ASP A 51 -8.86 -12.01 -4.89
C ASP A 51 -7.75 -12.71 -4.11
N ILE A 52 -6.97 -13.58 -4.78
CA ILE A 52 -5.78 -14.21 -4.20
C ILE A 52 -4.72 -13.15 -3.90
N TYR A 53 -4.42 -12.25 -4.84
CA TYR A 53 -3.43 -11.20 -4.63
C TYR A 53 -3.86 -10.22 -3.53
N TRP A 54 -5.15 -9.88 -3.50
CA TRP A 54 -5.74 -9.07 -2.44
C TRP A 54 -5.58 -9.73 -1.07
N CYS A 55 -5.93 -11.02 -0.95
CA CYS A 55 -5.81 -11.77 0.31
C CYS A 55 -4.37 -11.89 0.78
N ASN A 56 -3.43 -12.18 -0.13
CA ASN A 56 -2.01 -12.29 0.18
C ASN A 56 -1.46 -10.96 0.68
N LEU A 57 -1.70 -9.86 -0.05
CA LEU A 57 -1.25 -8.54 0.36
C LEU A 57 -1.86 -8.12 1.70
N ASN A 58 -3.16 -8.38 1.92
CA ASN A 58 -3.79 -8.09 3.22
C ASN A 58 -3.15 -8.89 4.36
N ALA A 59 -2.83 -10.17 4.14
CA ALA A 59 -2.14 -11.01 5.12
C ALA A 59 -0.72 -10.49 5.42
N ASP A 60 0.04 -10.11 4.40
CA ASP A 60 1.41 -9.60 4.56
C ASP A 60 1.42 -8.25 5.30
N ILE A 61 0.49 -7.33 4.97
CA ILE A 61 0.32 -6.07 5.70
C ILE A 61 0.00 -6.36 7.17
N ASN A 62 -0.94 -7.26 7.44
CA ASN A 62 -1.31 -7.62 8.81
C ASN A 62 -0.13 -8.22 9.58
N SER A 63 0.64 -9.12 8.97
CA SER A 63 1.82 -9.72 9.61
C SER A 63 2.88 -8.66 9.90
N ALA A 64 3.21 -7.81 8.93
CA ALA A 64 4.21 -6.76 9.08
C ALA A 64 3.81 -5.72 10.14
N GLU A 65 2.52 -5.39 10.26
CA GLU A 65 2.01 -4.49 11.30
C GLU A 65 2.06 -5.13 12.69
N VAL A 66 1.59 -6.38 12.82
CA VAL A 66 1.58 -7.11 14.11
C VAL A 66 3.00 -7.33 14.63
N GLU A 67 3.93 -7.67 13.74
CA GLU A 67 5.36 -7.84 14.06
C GLU A 67 6.11 -6.51 14.25
N ARG A 68 5.42 -5.37 14.05
CA ARG A 68 5.96 -4.01 14.18
C ARG A 68 7.12 -3.70 13.23
N ILE A 69 7.12 -4.37 12.08
CA ILE A 69 8.08 -4.11 11.00
C ILE A 69 7.70 -2.82 10.26
N ILE A 70 6.39 -2.59 10.09
CA ILE A 70 5.84 -1.32 9.58
C ILE A 70 4.97 -0.66 10.65
N SER A 71 4.84 0.67 10.57
CA SER A 71 3.95 1.42 11.47
C SER A 71 2.46 1.24 11.10
N PRO A 72 1.52 1.50 12.04
CA PRO A 72 0.09 1.52 11.71
C PRO A 72 -0.27 2.52 10.62
N GLU A 73 0.46 3.64 10.53
CA GLU A 73 0.29 4.64 9.48
C GLU A 73 0.66 4.06 8.11
N GLN A 74 1.80 3.37 8.01
CA GLN A 74 2.19 2.68 6.78
C GLN A 74 1.22 1.57 6.44
N ALA A 75 0.88 0.71 7.39
CA ALA A 75 -0.03 -0.41 7.19
C ALA A 75 -1.36 0.07 6.61
N TRP A 76 -1.92 1.14 7.19
CA TRP A 76 -3.18 1.67 6.70
C TRP A 76 -3.04 2.40 5.35
N TYR A 77 -1.98 3.18 5.14
CA TYR A 77 -1.71 3.78 3.82
C TYR A 77 -1.65 2.72 2.71
N LEU A 78 -1.01 1.57 2.97
CA LEU A 78 -0.95 0.47 2.02
C LEU A 78 -2.32 -0.16 1.76
N ARG A 79 -3.18 -0.29 2.79
CA ARG A 79 -4.56 -0.78 2.61
C ARG A 79 -5.40 0.17 1.76
N GLU A 80 -5.32 1.47 2.00
CA GLU A 80 -6.04 2.48 1.21
C GLU A 80 -5.57 2.45 -0.25
N LYS A 81 -4.26 2.50 -0.46
CA LYS A 81 -3.67 2.61 -1.79
C LYS A 81 -3.81 1.34 -2.62
N TYR A 82 -3.47 0.19 -2.05
CA TYR A 82 -3.32 -1.05 -2.80
C TYR A 82 -4.47 -2.03 -2.61
N LEU A 83 -5.17 -2.01 -1.48
CA LEU A 83 -6.36 -2.84 -1.26
C LEU A 83 -7.67 -2.10 -1.54
N ARG A 84 -7.59 -0.79 -1.83
CA ARG A 84 -8.74 0.10 -2.08
C ARG A 84 -9.73 0.09 -0.91
N MET A 85 -9.23 -0.05 0.32
CA MET A 85 -10.04 -0.01 1.53
C MET A 85 -10.31 1.44 1.95
N GLU A 86 -11.47 1.69 2.57
CA GLU A 86 -11.83 2.99 3.14
C GLU A 86 -11.71 2.95 4.68
N ARG A 87 -11.31 4.07 5.29
CA ARG A 87 -11.40 4.26 6.75
C ARG A 87 -12.84 4.56 7.13
N GLU A 88 -13.35 3.85 8.13
CA GLU A 88 -14.56 4.24 8.86
C GLU A 88 -14.28 5.37 9.87
#